data_AF-B0PAH1-F1
#
_entry.id   AF-B0PAH1-F1
#
_cell.length_a   1.000
_cell.length_b   1.000
_cell.length_c   1.000
_cell.angle_alpha   90.00
_cell.angle_beta   90.00
_cell.angle_gamma   90.00
#
_symmetry.space_group_name_H-M   'P 1'
#
loop_
_entity.id
_entity.type
_entity.pdbx_description
1 polymer ?
#
loop_
_entity_poly.entity_id
_entity_poly.type
_entity_poly.pdbx_seq_one_letter_code
_entity_poly.pdbx_strand_id
1 'polypeptide(L)'
;MLPATGGFENLRTKTRRASRTWKLNTGAGTIAGTADEKDAMMQAIYLILSTERYQYLIYGWDYGIETGDLIGRPPDYVQSELKRRIREALMWDDRVTAVDGFSFTVSRNQVSCTFTVSTIFGDVKADREVTV
;
A
#
# COMPACT_ATOMS: atom_id res chain seq x y z
N MET A 1 47.28 -13.45 12.76
CA MET A 1 46.96 -12.08 12.29
C MET A 1 46.26 -12.22 10.94
N LEU A 2 44.99 -11.81 10.86
CA LEU A 2 44.25 -11.71 9.60
C LEU A 2 44.48 -10.31 9.02
N PRO A 3 44.58 -10.14 7.68
CA PRO A 3 44.79 -8.83 7.09
C PRO A 3 43.51 -8.00 7.17
N ALA A 4 43.67 -6.72 7.52
CA ALA A 4 42.61 -5.73 7.40
C ALA A 4 42.41 -5.37 5.92
N THR A 5 41.34 -5.86 5.32
CA THR A 5 40.82 -5.35 4.04
C THR A 5 39.60 -4.49 4.35
N GLY A 6 39.87 -3.21 4.56
CA GLY A 6 38.84 -2.18 4.49
C GLY A 6 38.29 -2.08 3.06
N GLY A 7 37.04 -1.60 2.96
CA GLY A 7 36.47 -1.13 1.69
C GLY A 7 35.24 -1.87 1.17
N PHE A 8 34.26 -2.18 2.01
CA PHE A 8 32.87 -2.35 1.55
C PHE A 8 31.89 -1.47 2.33
N GLU A 9 32.36 -0.31 2.77
CA GLU A 9 31.51 0.76 3.28
C GLU A 9 30.90 1.53 2.10
N ASN A 10 29.57 1.44 1.97
CA ASN A 10 28.70 2.46 1.39
C ASN A 10 28.66 2.66 -0.14
N LEU A 11 27.95 1.77 -0.84
CA LEU A 11 27.23 2.12 -2.07
C LEU A 11 25.84 1.47 -2.12
N ARG A 12 24.98 1.80 -1.14
CA ARG A 12 23.53 1.76 -1.32
C ARG A 12 23.02 3.20 -1.28
N THR A 13 23.41 4.02 -2.26
CA THR A 13 22.57 5.17 -2.58
C THR A 13 21.23 4.59 -3.00
N LYS A 14 20.22 4.70 -2.11
CA LYS A 14 18.84 4.34 -2.42
C LYS A 14 18.35 5.32 -3.49
N THR A 15 18.72 5.07 -4.74
CA THR A 15 18.23 5.84 -5.87
C THR A 15 16.75 5.58 -5.93
N ARG A 16 15.95 6.60 -5.57
CA ARG A 16 14.50 6.51 -5.61
C ARG A 16 14.08 6.12 -7.02
N ARG A 17 13.26 5.08 -7.14
CA ARG A 17 12.78 4.58 -8.42
C ARG A 17 11.94 5.68 -9.09
N ALA A 18 12.01 5.75 -10.42
CA ALA A 18 11.16 6.66 -11.18
C ALA A 18 9.67 6.35 -10.90
N SER A 19 8.85 7.39 -10.74
CA SER A 19 7.41 7.25 -10.50
C SER A 19 6.65 6.82 -11.76
N ARG A 20 7.17 7.11 -12.94
CA ARG A 20 6.53 6.83 -14.22
C ARG A 20 6.30 5.33 -14.41
N THR A 21 5.05 4.96 -14.70
CA THR A 21 4.61 3.58 -14.93
C THR A 21 3.58 3.52 -16.05
N TRP A 22 3.28 2.31 -16.53
CA TRP A 22 2.12 2.06 -17.37
C TRP A 22 0.83 2.34 -16.61
N LYS A 23 -0.12 3.00 -17.29
CA LYS A 23 -1.40 3.38 -16.71
C LYS A 23 -2.42 2.25 -16.84
N LEU A 24 -3.04 1.87 -15.72
CA LEU A 24 -4.17 0.96 -15.65
C LEU A 24 -5.46 1.72 -15.93
N ASN A 25 -6.26 1.19 -16.86
CA ASN A 25 -7.63 1.62 -17.08
C ASN A 25 -8.55 0.55 -16.46
N THR A 26 -8.77 0.62 -15.14
CA THR A 26 -9.52 -0.40 -14.38
C THR A 26 -10.94 -0.61 -14.91
N GLY A 27 -11.64 0.44 -15.33
CA GLY A 27 -12.98 0.34 -15.92
C GLY A 27 -13.02 -0.35 -17.29
N ALA A 28 -11.95 -0.28 -18.07
CA ALA A 28 -11.86 -0.89 -19.40
C ALA A 28 -11.10 -2.24 -19.40
N GLY A 29 -10.43 -2.60 -18.29
CA GLY A 29 -9.58 -3.78 -18.20
C GLY A 29 -8.34 -3.72 -19.09
N THR A 30 -7.85 -2.53 -19.44
CA THR A 30 -6.72 -2.34 -20.36
C THR A 30 -5.55 -1.61 -19.70
N ILE A 31 -4.37 -1.72 -20.31
CA ILE A 31 -3.18 -0.96 -19.96
C ILE A 31 -2.81 -0.13 -21.19
N ALA A 32 -2.89 1.21 -21.07
CA ALA A 32 -2.59 2.11 -22.18
C ALA A 32 -2.10 3.47 -21.68
N GLY A 33 -1.01 3.97 -22.29
CA GLY A 33 -0.37 5.21 -21.87
C GLY A 33 0.38 5.08 -20.55
N THR A 34 0.81 6.21 -19.99
CA THR A 34 1.63 6.26 -18.78
C THR A 34 0.97 7.10 -17.68
N ALA A 35 1.23 6.73 -16.44
CA ALA A 35 0.92 7.51 -15.25
C ALA A 35 2.24 7.93 -14.58
N ASP A 36 2.27 9.10 -13.96
CA ASP A 36 3.44 9.61 -13.26
C ASP A 36 3.02 10.25 -11.94
N GLU A 37 3.98 10.51 -11.05
CA GLU A 37 3.80 11.23 -9.79
C GLU A 37 2.52 10.80 -9.02
N LYS A 38 1.57 11.72 -8.82
CA LYS A 38 0.34 11.49 -8.08
C LYS A 38 -0.57 10.44 -8.72
N ASP A 39 -0.65 10.38 -10.05
CA ASP A 39 -1.43 9.38 -10.78
C ASP A 39 -0.86 7.98 -10.59
N ALA A 40 0.48 7.87 -10.61
CA ALA A 40 1.16 6.62 -10.32
C ALA A 40 0.96 6.19 -8.86
N MET A 41 0.88 7.13 -7.92
CA MET A 41 0.60 6.83 -6.51
C MET A 41 -0.83 6.34 -6.28
N MET A 42 -1.84 6.95 -6.94
CA MET A 42 -3.21 6.44 -6.89
C MET A 42 -3.28 4.97 -7.33
N GLN A 43 -2.58 4.65 -8.43
CA GLN A 43 -2.50 3.28 -8.94
C GLN A 43 -1.75 2.33 -7.99
N ALA A 44 -0.63 2.76 -7.40
CA ALA A 44 0.14 1.95 -6.47
C ALA A 44 -0.67 1.62 -5.21
N ILE A 45 -1.34 2.61 -4.62
CA ILE A 45 -2.22 2.44 -3.45
C ILE A 45 -3.33 1.44 -3.76
N TYR A 46 -3.99 1.59 -4.92
CA TYR A 46 -5.03 0.66 -5.37
C TYR A 46 -4.49 -0.77 -5.48
N LEU A 47 -3.34 -0.97 -6.13
CA LEU A 47 -2.77 -2.31 -6.34
C LEU A 47 -2.34 -2.98 -5.02
N ILE A 48 -1.70 -2.24 -4.11
CA ILE A 48 -1.27 -2.75 -2.80
C ILE A 48 -2.50 -3.20 -2.00
N LEU A 49 -3.54 -2.38 -1.91
CA LEU A 49 -4.71 -2.68 -1.10
C LEU A 49 -5.68 -3.69 -1.73
N SER A 50 -5.53 -3.96 -3.03
CA SER A 50 -6.30 -4.97 -3.76
C SER A 50 -5.60 -6.33 -3.80
N THR A 51 -4.38 -6.43 -3.29
CA THR A 51 -3.61 -7.68 -3.28
C THR A 51 -3.59 -8.25 -1.87
N GLU A 52 -4.11 -9.47 -1.69
CA GLU A 52 -3.94 -10.17 -0.41
C GLU A 52 -2.48 -10.62 -0.28
N ARG A 53 -1.87 -10.27 0.86
CA ARG A 53 -0.48 -10.62 1.14
C ARG A 53 -0.32 -12.15 1.18
N TYR A 54 0.84 -12.64 0.73
CA TYR A 54 1.20 -14.08 0.63
C TYR A 54 0.39 -14.93 -0.35
N GLN A 55 -0.61 -14.36 -1.04
CA GLN A 55 -1.44 -15.12 -1.99
C GLN A 55 -0.71 -15.45 -3.30
N TYR A 56 0.24 -14.61 -3.73
CA TYR A 56 0.91 -14.74 -5.03
C TYR A 56 2.43 -14.74 -4.90
N LEU A 57 3.08 -15.76 -5.48
CA LEU A 57 4.54 -15.95 -5.45
C LEU A 57 5.34 -14.84 -6.17
N ILE A 58 4.71 -14.10 -7.08
CA ILE A 58 5.37 -13.00 -7.80
C ILE A 58 5.66 -11.79 -6.92
N TYR A 59 5.02 -11.69 -5.76
CA TYR A 59 5.18 -10.58 -4.83
C TYR A 59 6.12 -10.94 -3.68
N GLY A 60 6.86 -9.94 -3.22
CA GLY A 60 7.63 -10.04 -1.97
C GLY A 60 6.70 -10.13 -0.76
N TRP A 61 7.26 -10.56 0.37
CA TRP A 61 6.54 -10.76 1.63
C TRP A 61 5.88 -9.49 2.16
N ASP A 62 6.46 -8.33 1.88
CA ASP A 62 5.98 -7.04 2.37
C ASP A 62 4.89 -6.40 1.48
N TYR A 63 4.54 -7.02 0.35
CA TYR A 63 3.58 -6.45 -0.60
C TYR A 63 2.17 -7.00 -0.41
N GLY A 64 1.18 -6.10 -0.44
CA GLY A 64 -0.22 -6.42 -0.22
C GLY A 64 -0.69 -6.11 1.19
N ILE A 65 -1.97 -6.36 1.45
CA ILE A 65 -2.63 -6.21 2.74
C ILE A 65 -3.21 -7.56 3.18
N GLU A 66 -3.28 -7.79 4.48
CA GLU A 66 -3.92 -8.98 5.06
C GLU A 66 -5.35 -8.59 5.47
N THR A 67 -6.36 -9.05 4.74
CA THR A 67 -7.78 -8.78 5.05
C THR A 67 -8.62 -10.03 5.21
N GLY A 68 -8.14 -11.20 4.75
CA GLY A 68 -8.92 -12.43 4.73
C GLY A 68 -9.38 -12.93 6.10
N ASP A 69 -8.55 -12.79 7.13
CA ASP A 69 -8.84 -13.22 8.52
C ASP A 69 -9.69 -12.23 9.33
N LEU A 70 -9.95 -11.04 8.76
CA LEU A 70 -10.83 -10.02 9.34
C LEU A 70 -12.31 -10.29 9.03
N ILE A 71 -12.61 -11.11 8.02
CA ILE A 71 -13.96 -11.43 7.62
C ILE A 71 -14.69 -12.16 8.76
N GLY A 72 -15.89 -11.72 9.11
CA GLY A 72 -16.70 -12.32 10.18
C GLY A 72 -16.27 -11.94 11.60
N ARG A 73 -15.33 -10.99 11.74
CA ARG A 73 -14.82 -10.55 13.06
C ARG A 73 -15.63 -9.35 13.58
N PRO A 74 -15.64 -9.13 14.92
CA PRO A 74 -16.34 -7.98 15.51
C PRO A 74 -15.89 -6.64 14.89
N PRO A 75 -16.80 -5.69 14.62
CA PRO A 75 -16.47 -4.44 13.94
C PRO A 75 -15.35 -3.63 14.59
N ASP A 76 -15.27 -3.59 15.93
CA ASP A 76 -14.25 -2.83 16.64
C ASP A 76 -12.85 -3.43 16.44
N TYR A 77 -12.76 -4.76 16.41
CA TYR A 77 -11.53 -5.48 16.09
C TYR A 77 -11.11 -5.21 14.65
N VAL A 78 -12.06 -5.26 13.71
CA VAL A 78 -11.81 -5.00 12.29
C VAL A 78 -11.34 -3.58 12.05
N GLN A 79 -11.95 -2.58 12.69
CA GLN A 79 -11.51 -1.18 12.56
C GLN A 79 -10.06 -0.99 13.04
N SER A 80 -9.71 -1.56 14.19
CA SER A 80 -8.34 -1.46 14.74
C SER A 80 -7.32 -2.14 13.82
N GLU A 81 -7.59 -3.37 13.40
CA GLU A 81 -6.68 -4.15 12.57
C GLU A 81 -6.58 -3.61 11.15
N LEU A 82 -7.69 -3.21 10.54
CA LEU A 82 -7.70 -2.62 9.20
C LEU A 82 -6.88 -1.33 9.17
N LYS A 83 -7.01 -0.48 10.20
CA LYS A 83 -6.16 0.72 10.36
C LYS A 83 -4.68 0.37 10.37
N ARG A 84 -4.27 -0.59 11.21
CA ARG A 84 -2.89 -1.02 11.38
C ARG A 84 -2.33 -1.58 10.06
N ARG A 85 -3.06 -2.50 9.43
CA ARG A 85 -2.62 -3.22 8.24
C ARG A 85 -2.59 -2.34 6.98
N ILE A 86 -3.50 -1.37 6.85
CA ILE A 86 -3.43 -0.35 5.79
C ILE A 86 -2.12 0.45 5.93
N ARG A 87 -1.77 0.89 7.15
CA ARG A 87 -0.51 1.61 7.37
C ARG A 87 0.70 0.76 7.03
N GLU A 88 0.77 -0.47 7.54
CA GLU A 88 1.89 -1.38 7.27
C GLU A 88 2.05 -1.69 5.79
N ALA A 89 0.95 -1.94 5.07
CA ALA A 89 0.98 -2.22 3.64
C ALA A 89 1.46 -1.02 2.80
N LEU A 90 0.98 0.18 3.11
CA LEU A 90 1.29 1.38 2.31
C LEU A 90 2.64 2.01 2.66
N MET A 91 3.06 1.99 3.93
CA MET A 91 4.33 2.55 4.37
C MET A 91 5.55 1.78 3.86
N TRP A 92 5.33 0.59 3.27
CA TRP A 92 6.38 -0.14 2.57
C TRP A 92 6.85 0.58 1.29
N ASP A 93 5.96 1.33 0.64
CA ASP A 93 6.31 2.16 -0.51
C ASP A 93 7.05 3.42 -0.03
N ASP A 94 8.31 3.59 -0.42
CA ASP A 94 9.16 4.68 0.06
C ASP A 94 8.78 6.07 -0.44
N ARG A 95 7.77 6.16 -1.31
CA ARG A 95 7.15 7.39 -1.77
C ARG A 95 6.02 7.84 -0.83
N VAL A 96 5.51 6.96 0.03
CA VAL A 96 4.53 7.26 1.07
C VAL A 96 5.25 7.75 2.33
N THR A 97 4.81 8.88 2.86
CA THR A 97 5.42 9.51 4.05
C THR A 97 4.55 9.39 5.30
N ALA A 98 3.23 9.33 5.14
CA ALA A 98 2.28 9.10 6.22
C ALA A 98 0.96 8.54 5.69
N VAL A 99 0.22 7.87 6.57
CA VAL A 99 -1.15 7.40 6.30
C VAL A 99 -1.99 7.70 7.53
N ASP A 100 -2.91 8.65 7.42
CA ASP A 100 -3.69 9.19 8.54
C ASP A 100 -5.10 9.61 8.11
N GLY A 101 -5.83 10.30 8.99
CA GLY A 101 -7.19 10.77 8.69
C GLY A 101 -8.21 9.64 8.55
N PHE A 102 -8.01 8.53 9.26
CA PHE A 102 -8.90 7.37 9.23
C PHE A 102 -10.30 7.74 9.76
N SER A 103 -11.31 7.40 8.97
CA SER A 103 -12.72 7.46 9.33
C SER A 103 -13.39 6.13 8.97
N PHE A 104 -14.17 5.60 9.91
CA PHE A 104 -14.82 4.31 9.79
C PHE A 104 -16.33 4.47 9.82
N THR A 105 -17.01 3.76 8.94
CA THR A 105 -18.46 3.62 8.94
C THR A 105 -18.79 2.14 8.99
N VAL A 106 -19.62 1.75 9.95
CA VAL A 106 -20.17 0.40 10.04
C VAL A 106 -21.58 0.43 9.46
N SER A 107 -21.83 -0.37 8.43
CA SER A 107 -23.15 -0.48 7.81
C SER A 107 -23.48 -1.94 7.55
N ARG A 108 -24.57 -2.44 8.15
CA ARG A 108 -25.00 -3.84 8.06
C ARG A 108 -23.85 -4.79 8.46
N ASN A 109 -23.26 -5.46 7.47
CA ASN A 109 -22.19 -6.45 7.59
C ASN A 109 -20.91 -5.95 6.90
N GLN A 110 -20.67 -4.64 6.91
CA GLN A 110 -19.50 -4.05 6.26
C GLN A 110 -18.89 -2.94 7.12
N VAL A 111 -17.56 -2.94 7.20
CA VAL A 111 -16.76 -1.84 7.71
C VAL A 111 -16.12 -1.15 6.51
N SER A 112 -16.53 0.08 6.25
CA SER A 112 -15.90 0.95 5.25
C SER A 112 -14.95 1.92 5.94
N CYS A 113 -13.74 2.03 5.41
CA CYS A 113 -12.66 2.84 5.94
C CYS A 113 -12.24 3.85 4.87
N THR A 114 -12.17 5.12 5.23
CA THR A 114 -11.58 6.19 4.39
C THR A 114 -10.38 6.78 5.09
N PHE A 115 -9.36 7.18 4.34
CA PHE A 115 -8.11 7.70 4.88
C PHE A 115 -7.37 8.57 3.85
N THR A 116 -6.35 9.28 4.31
CA THR A 116 -5.47 10.10 3.48
C THR A 116 -4.05 9.54 3.51
N VAL A 117 -3.48 9.35 2.32
CA VAL A 117 -2.10 8.90 2.12
C VAL A 117 -1.29 10.10 1.67
N SER A 118 -0.37 10.56 2.52
CA SER A 118 0.58 11.61 2.18
C SER A 118 1.76 10.98 1.46
N THR A 119 2.10 11.55 0.30
CA THR A 119 3.20 11.08 -0.54
C THR A 119 4.14 12.22 -0.86
N ILE A 120 5.33 11.91 -1.38
CA ILE A 120 6.26 12.92 -1.92
C ILE A 120 5.69 13.69 -3.13
N PHE A 121 4.56 13.24 -3.70
CA PHE A 121 3.84 13.88 -4.81
C PHE A 121 2.50 14.52 -4.36
N GLY A 122 2.30 14.64 -3.04
CA GLY A 122 1.09 15.21 -2.43
C GLY A 122 0.09 14.16 -1.95
N ASP A 123 -1.02 14.64 -1.39
CA ASP A 123 -2.00 13.79 -0.70
C ASP A 123 -2.96 13.08 -1.67
N VAL A 124 -3.21 11.80 -1.39
CA VAL A 124 -4.17 10.94 -2.08
C VAL A 124 -5.23 10.48 -1.09
N LYS A 125 -6.51 10.66 -1.42
CA LYS A 125 -7.62 10.06 -0.65
C LYS A 125 -7.89 8.66 -1.16
N ALA A 126 -8.08 7.72 -0.25
CA ALA A 126 -8.35 6.33 -0.57
C ALA A 126 -9.33 5.72 0.44
N ASP A 127 -9.89 4.59 0.05
CA ASP A 127 -10.87 3.85 0.83
C ASP A 127 -10.63 2.33 0.74
N ARG A 128 -11.18 1.60 1.71
CA ARG A 128 -11.19 0.14 1.73
C ARG A 128 -12.40 -0.36 2.51
N GLU A 129 -13.00 -1.44 2.02
CA GLU A 129 -14.14 -2.09 2.65
C GLU A 129 -13.86 -3.55 3.00
N VAL A 130 -14.31 -3.98 4.18
CA VAL A 130 -14.22 -5.37 4.65
C VAL A 130 -15.59 -5.83 5.14
N THR A 131 -16.00 -7.01 4.71
CA THR A 131 -17.23 -7.66 5.20
C THR A 131 -17.00 -8.19 6.62
N VAL A 132 -17.90 -7.86 7.55
CA VAL A 132 -17.88 -8.29 8.95
C VAL A 132 -19.02 -9.21 9.31
#